data_AF-S0JEX6-F1
#
_entry.id   AF-S0JEX6-F1
#
_cell.length_a   1.000
_cell.length_b   1.000
_cell.length_c   1.000
_cell.angle_alpha   90.00
_cell.angle_beta   90.00
_cell.angle_gamma   90.00
#
_symmetry.space_group_name_H-M   'P 1'
#
loop_
_entity.id
_entity.type
_entity.pdbx_description
1 polymer ?
#
loop_
_entity_poly.entity_id
_entity_poly.type
_entity_poly.pdbx_seq_one_letter_code
_entity_poly.pdbx_strand_id
1 'polypeptide(L)'
;MNIRRVKEEIRNTIESYLKKDEFGAYEIPSIRQRPVLLLGPPGVGKTQIMEQISKECGIGLVSYTITHHTRQSAIGLPFISRKQYGGREYAVTEYTMSEIVASVYEKMEQTGLKEGILFIDEINCVSETLAPAMLQFLQCKSFGTHKIPEGWMIVAAGNPPEYNKSVREFDVVTMDRVKKTEVEADFEVWKEYAYHQGIHGAVISYLNTRKQNFYRMETAVDGKNFATPRGWEDLSDFIKVYEQLGKTVDWEVAGQYIQFPKIAKDFANYLELYYKYQTDYQLDEIFQGHLDEILLKKIAHASFDERLSVLGLILSRVSEELKKAVQWEDYMEMLQSCLLEFRELTETDADSADGRLMFSSVCQKLNKDYTNKKKAELLTREEEKQYRRLMQTMEKFQQTLKLEGAGEPRKAFQRVGELFEEENQGYERQQALALSTLEYAFDFLEGAFGTGQELVMFITELNSGFYSVRFLQDCNCERYYQYNRELLFDEKRRKLLERLE
;
A
#
# COMPACT_ATOMS: atom_id res chain seq x y z
N MET A 1 0.74 -10.50 -16.62
CA MET A 1 0.06 -10.72 -15.31
C MET A 1 -0.15 -9.36 -14.66
N ASN A 2 -1.32 -9.14 -14.05
CA ASN A 2 -1.55 -7.92 -13.28
C ASN A 2 -0.78 -7.92 -11.95
N ILE A 3 -0.61 -6.73 -11.37
CA ILE A 3 0.26 -6.52 -10.21
C ILE A 3 -0.22 -7.25 -8.94
N ARG A 4 -1.52 -7.47 -8.76
CA ARG A 4 -2.09 -8.21 -7.63
C ARG A 4 -1.67 -9.68 -7.68
N ARG A 5 -1.79 -10.32 -8.84
CA ARG A 5 -1.36 -11.71 -9.01
C ARG A 5 0.15 -11.86 -8.82
N VAL A 6 0.93 -10.87 -9.27
CA VAL A 6 2.39 -10.82 -9.05
C VAL A 6 2.72 -10.76 -7.56
N LYS A 7 2.02 -9.91 -6.79
CA LYS A 7 2.19 -9.80 -5.33
C LYS A 7 1.90 -11.14 -4.63
N GLU A 8 0.80 -11.80 -4.98
CA GLU A 8 0.45 -13.13 -4.45
C GLU A 8 1.53 -14.18 -4.78
N GLU A 9 2.00 -14.22 -6.02
CA GLU A 9 3.02 -15.19 -6.44
C GLU A 9 4.35 -14.99 -5.69
N ILE A 10 4.73 -13.74 -5.45
CA ILE A 10 5.94 -13.43 -4.67
C ILE A 10 5.75 -13.83 -3.20
N ARG A 11 4.59 -13.55 -2.60
CA ARG A 11 4.27 -14.01 -1.23
C ARG A 11 4.35 -15.54 -1.12
N ASN A 12 3.69 -16.26 -2.03
CA ASN A 12 3.73 -17.72 -2.07
C ASN A 12 5.17 -18.24 -2.26
N THR A 13 5.98 -17.54 -3.05
CA THR A 13 7.39 -17.89 -3.25
C THR A 13 8.21 -17.66 -1.98
N ILE A 14 7.98 -16.57 -1.25
CA ILE A 14 8.61 -16.29 0.05
C ILE A 14 8.25 -17.38 1.04
N GLU A 15 6.97 -17.67 1.22
CA GLU A 15 6.51 -18.73 2.12
C GLU A 15 7.16 -20.08 1.78
N SER A 16 7.24 -20.41 0.49
CA SER A 16 7.87 -21.65 0.02
C SER A 16 9.38 -21.68 0.25
N TYR A 17 10.08 -20.55 0.04
CA TYR A 17 11.54 -20.46 0.16
C TYR A 17 12.00 -20.35 1.63
N LEU A 18 11.16 -19.79 2.50
CA LEU A 18 11.47 -19.60 3.92
C LEU A 18 10.93 -20.73 4.80
N LYS A 19 10.11 -21.65 4.25
CA LYS A 19 9.65 -22.83 4.97
C LYS A 19 10.84 -23.69 5.42
N LYS A 20 10.86 -24.01 6.71
CA LYS A 20 11.89 -24.84 7.36
C LYS A 20 11.33 -26.19 7.77
N ASP A 21 12.19 -27.20 7.77
CA ASP A 21 11.92 -28.51 8.33
C ASP A 21 12.00 -28.51 9.87
N GLU A 22 11.76 -29.68 10.49
CA GLU A 22 11.81 -29.86 11.94
C GLU A 22 13.19 -29.59 12.57
N PHE A 23 14.25 -29.54 11.76
CA PHE A 23 15.63 -29.26 12.18
C PHE A 23 16.05 -27.80 11.93
N GLY A 24 15.16 -26.98 11.39
CA GLY A 24 15.40 -25.57 11.11
C GLY A 24 16.13 -25.29 9.78
N ALA A 25 16.30 -26.29 8.91
CA ALA A 25 16.87 -26.11 7.57
C ALA A 25 15.77 -25.74 6.57
N TYR A 26 16.09 -24.92 5.57
CA TYR A 26 15.13 -24.57 4.52
C TYR A 26 14.78 -25.78 3.64
N GLU A 27 13.49 -26.06 3.49
CA GLU A 27 12.95 -27.18 2.69
C GLU A 27 13.43 -27.12 1.23
N ILE A 28 13.45 -25.91 0.67
CA ILE A 28 14.07 -25.63 -0.63
C ILE A 28 15.44 -25.03 -0.36
N PRO A 29 16.56 -25.73 -0.65
CA PRO A 29 17.89 -25.21 -0.39
C PRO A 29 18.17 -23.97 -1.23
N SER A 30 18.96 -23.02 -0.71
CA SER A 30 19.22 -21.72 -1.35
C SER A 30 19.66 -21.82 -2.82
N ILE A 31 20.41 -22.87 -3.18
CA ILE A 31 20.85 -23.14 -4.57
C ILE A 31 19.71 -23.48 -5.55
N ARG A 32 18.58 -24.00 -5.06
CA ARG A 32 17.39 -24.34 -5.87
C ARG A 32 16.32 -23.26 -5.87
N GLN A 33 16.46 -22.26 -5.02
CA GLN A 33 15.56 -21.12 -4.95
C GLN A 33 15.86 -20.14 -6.10
N ARG A 34 15.21 -20.28 -7.26
CA ARG A 34 15.41 -19.38 -8.41
C ARG A 34 15.03 -17.93 -8.06
N PRO A 35 15.83 -16.90 -8.42
CA PRO A 35 15.42 -15.50 -8.29
C PRO A 35 14.15 -15.21 -9.09
N VAL A 36 13.33 -14.27 -8.61
CA VAL A 36 12.16 -13.78 -9.35
C VAL A 36 12.57 -12.61 -10.23
N LEU A 37 12.24 -12.66 -11.52
CA LEU A 37 12.50 -11.58 -12.47
C LEU A 37 11.17 -10.97 -12.94
N LEU A 38 10.90 -9.73 -12.53
CA LEU A 38 9.74 -8.95 -12.92
C LEU A 38 10.06 -8.13 -14.17
N LEU A 39 9.40 -8.40 -15.29
CA LEU A 39 9.52 -7.62 -16.52
C LEU A 39 8.21 -6.87 -16.77
N GLY A 40 8.25 -5.55 -16.79
CA GLY A 40 7.05 -4.76 -17.05
C GLY A 40 7.35 -3.29 -17.25
N PRO A 41 6.39 -2.51 -17.74
CA PRO A 41 6.61 -1.10 -18.03
C PRO A 41 6.97 -0.29 -16.77
N PRO A 42 7.56 0.90 -16.94
CA PRO A 42 7.84 1.80 -15.82
C PRO A 42 6.53 2.28 -15.17
N GLY A 43 6.57 2.54 -13.86
CA GLY A 43 5.46 3.16 -13.14
C GLY A 43 4.26 2.26 -12.82
N VAL A 44 4.37 0.93 -12.98
CA VAL A 44 3.30 -0.04 -12.64
C VAL A 44 3.35 -0.59 -11.19
N GLY A 45 4.19 -0.01 -10.33
CA GLY A 45 4.24 -0.38 -8.90
C GLY A 45 5.18 -1.53 -8.52
N LYS A 46 6.10 -1.97 -9.40
CA LYS A 46 7.05 -3.08 -9.14
C LYS A 46 7.87 -2.89 -7.84
N THR A 47 8.41 -1.69 -7.61
CA THR A 47 9.18 -1.36 -6.40
C THR A 47 8.27 -1.32 -5.17
N GLN A 48 7.11 -0.70 -5.29
CA GLN A 48 6.19 -0.49 -4.19
C GLN A 48 5.59 -1.79 -3.65
N ILE A 49 5.34 -2.77 -4.52
CA ILE A 49 4.85 -4.07 -4.05
C ILE A 49 5.90 -4.81 -3.21
N MET A 50 7.19 -4.54 -3.38
CA MET A 50 8.24 -5.15 -2.56
C MET A 50 8.18 -4.63 -1.13
N GLU A 51 7.95 -3.33 -0.96
CA GLU A 51 7.72 -2.71 0.35
C GLU A 51 6.47 -3.27 1.01
N GLN A 52 5.37 -3.41 0.26
CA GLN A 52 4.13 -4.00 0.80
C GLN A 52 4.34 -5.44 1.26
N ILE A 53 4.98 -6.27 0.44
CA ILE A 53 5.23 -7.69 0.76
C ILE A 53 6.16 -7.82 1.97
N SER A 54 7.22 -7.00 2.06
CA SER A 54 8.13 -7.01 3.21
C SER A 54 7.40 -6.74 4.52
N LYS A 55 6.50 -5.74 4.53
CA LYS A 55 5.67 -5.40 5.70
C LYS A 55 4.70 -6.52 6.06
N GLU A 56 3.97 -7.04 5.07
CA GLU A 56 2.98 -8.12 5.26
C GLU A 56 3.61 -9.44 5.72
N CYS A 57 4.81 -9.77 5.23
CA CYS A 57 5.52 -10.98 5.61
C CYS A 57 6.39 -10.79 6.87
N GLY A 58 6.58 -9.56 7.36
CA GLY A 58 7.43 -9.27 8.52
C GLY A 58 8.92 -9.57 8.28
N ILE A 59 9.40 -9.42 7.03
CA ILE A 59 10.78 -9.73 6.62
C ILE A 59 11.52 -8.46 6.18
N GLY A 60 12.85 -8.50 6.21
CA GLY A 60 13.68 -7.36 5.80
C GLY A 60 13.55 -7.05 4.31
N LEU A 61 13.71 -5.79 3.93
CA LEU A 61 13.84 -5.35 2.54
C LEU A 61 15.11 -4.54 2.36
N VAL A 62 15.89 -4.91 1.34
CA VAL A 62 17.00 -4.12 0.82
C VAL A 62 16.74 -3.89 -0.66
N SER A 63 16.66 -2.63 -1.07
CA SER A 63 16.33 -2.23 -2.44
C SER A 63 17.50 -1.46 -3.06
N TYR A 64 17.91 -1.86 -4.26
CA TYR A 64 18.97 -1.20 -5.04
C TYR A 64 18.53 -0.93 -6.47
N THR A 65 18.80 0.29 -6.94
CA THR A 65 18.71 0.63 -8.37
C THR A 65 20.09 0.51 -8.99
N ILE A 66 20.32 -0.55 -9.77
CA ILE A 66 21.68 -0.94 -10.17
C ILE A 66 22.33 0.02 -11.19
N THR A 67 21.54 0.85 -11.87
CA THR A 67 22.02 1.77 -12.92
C THR A 67 22.96 2.85 -12.38
N HIS A 68 22.92 3.15 -11.08
CA HIS A 68 23.83 4.10 -10.43
C HIS A 68 25.14 3.46 -9.92
N HIS A 69 25.28 2.14 -10.04
CA HIS A 69 26.41 1.41 -9.50
C HIS A 69 27.50 1.15 -10.53
N THR A 70 28.74 1.23 -10.07
CA THR A 70 29.91 0.77 -10.81
C THR A 70 30.17 -0.71 -10.52
N ARG A 71 30.94 -1.35 -11.40
CA ARG A 71 31.49 -2.70 -11.15
C ARG A 71 32.18 -2.80 -9.79
N GLN A 72 32.89 -1.76 -9.37
CA GLN A 72 33.59 -1.75 -8.08
C GLN A 72 32.63 -1.74 -6.90
N SER A 73 31.57 -0.94 -6.93
CA SER A 73 30.57 -0.92 -5.84
C SER A 73 29.81 -2.26 -5.72
N ALA A 74 29.51 -2.88 -6.86
CA ALA A 74 28.74 -4.13 -6.89
C ALA A 74 29.57 -5.37 -6.53
N ILE A 75 30.85 -5.43 -6.93
CA ILE A 75 31.71 -6.62 -6.71
C ILE A 75 32.62 -6.45 -5.49
N GLY A 76 32.99 -5.21 -5.16
CA GLY A 76 34.03 -4.86 -4.19
C GLY A 76 35.26 -4.23 -4.84
N LEU A 77 36.11 -3.63 -4.01
CA LEU A 77 37.39 -3.05 -4.43
C LEU A 77 38.51 -4.11 -4.35
N PRO A 78 39.36 -4.23 -5.38
CA PRO A 78 40.48 -5.14 -5.33
C PRO A 78 41.55 -4.63 -4.35
N PHE A 79 42.10 -5.51 -3.54
CA PHE A 79 43.26 -5.24 -2.69
C PHE A 79 44.25 -6.40 -2.74
N ILE A 80 45.51 -6.10 -2.45
CA ILE A 80 46.57 -7.11 -2.43
C ILE A 80 46.56 -7.80 -1.08
N SER A 81 46.42 -9.12 -1.11
CA SER A 81 46.50 -10.01 0.04
C SER A 81 47.70 -10.96 -0.13
N ARG A 82 48.35 -11.35 0.95
CA ARG A 82 49.49 -12.27 0.91
C ARG A 82 49.05 -13.63 1.43
N LYS A 83 49.18 -14.66 0.60
CA LYS A 83 48.80 -16.04 0.95
C LYS A 83 49.98 -16.99 0.81
N GLN A 84 50.04 -17.98 1.70
CA GLN A 84 51.01 -19.06 1.59
C GLN A 84 50.43 -20.24 0.81
N TYR A 85 51.14 -20.65 -0.25
CA TYR A 85 50.86 -21.85 -1.02
C TYR A 85 52.12 -22.70 -1.08
N GLY A 86 52.05 -23.95 -0.60
CA GLY A 86 53.20 -24.87 -0.62
C GLY A 86 54.44 -24.34 0.12
N GLY A 87 54.25 -23.60 1.22
CA GLY A 87 55.35 -23.01 2.01
C GLY A 87 56.02 -21.77 1.40
N ARG A 88 55.46 -21.20 0.32
CA ARG A 88 55.92 -19.94 -0.28
C ARG A 88 54.82 -18.88 -0.23
N GLU A 89 55.19 -17.63 0.07
CA GLU A 89 54.28 -16.48 0.06
C GLU A 89 54.09 -15.95 -1.37
N TYR A 90 52.84 -15.73 -1.75
CA TYR A 90 52.44 -15.12 -3.01
C TYR A 90 51.52 -13.93 -2.73
N ALA A 91 51.71 -12.84 -3.48
CA ALA A 91 50.74 -11.77 -3.56
C ALA A 91 49.57 -12.23 -4.44
N VAL A 92 48.35 -12.16 -3.90
CA VAL A 92 47.11 -12.49 -4.59
C VAL A 92 46.15 -11.32 -4.53
N THR A 93 45.26 -11.23 -5.52
CA THR A 93 44.18 -10.23 -5.53
C THR A 93 42.97 -10.78 -4.79
N GLU A 94 42.49 -10.04 -3.79
CA GLU A 94 41.21 -10.27 -3.12
C GLU A 94 40.29 -9.06 -3.31
N TYR A 95 39.00 -9.22 -3.05
CA TYR A 95 38.01 -8.16 -3.16
C TYR A 95 37.39 -7.88 -1.79
N THR A 96 37.10 -6.61 -1.51
CA THR A 96 36.27 -6.26 -0.35
C THR A 96 34.85 -6.79 -0.54
N MET A 97 34.08 -6.82 0.55
CA MET A 97 32.66 -7.13 0.46
C MET A 97 31.95 -6.14 -0.47
N SER A 98 31.04 -6.65 -1.28
CA SER A 98 30.11 -5.86 -2.09
C SER A 98 29.25 -4.98 -1.18
N GLU A 99 29.02 -3.71 -1.56
CA GLU A 99 28.12 -2.81 -0.84
C GLU A 99 26.69 -3.37 -0.75
N ILE A 100 26.25 -4.08 -1.79
CA ILE A 100 24.93 -4.72 -1.85
C ILE A 100 24.84 -5.88 -0.86
N VAL A 101 25.91 -6.64 -0.70
CA VAL A 101 25.94 -7.74 0.28
C VAL A 101 26.06 -7.18 1.70
N ALA A 102 26.89 -6.15 1.89
CA ALA A 102 27.08 -5.49 3.18
C ALA A 102 25.77 -4.92 3.72
N SER A 103 24.99 -4.21 2.90
CA SER A 103 23.70 -3.65 3.32
C SER A 103 22.66 -4.71 3.73
N VAL A 104 22.72 -5.91 3.14
CA VAL A 104 21.90 -7.04 3.62
C VAL A 104 22.30 -7.43 5.04
N TYR A 105 23.59 -7.60 5.33
CA TYR A 105 24.06 -7.89 6.68
C TYR A 105 23.76 -6.75 7.66
N GLU A 106 23.98 -5.49 7.26
CA GLU A 106 23.64 -4.32 8.06
C GLU A 106 22.15 -4.28 8.38
N LYS A 107 21.27 -4.59 7.41
CA LYS A 107 19.83 -4.67 7.64
C LYS A 107 19.50 -5.77 8.65
N MET A 108 20.13 -6.94 8.55
CA MET A 108 19.95 -8.03 9.52
C MET A 108 20.38 -7.61 10.94
N GLU A 109 21.53 -6.95 11.08
CA GLU A 109 22.04 -6.48 12.38
C GLU A 109 21.17 -5.37 12.97
N GLN A 110 20.72 -4.41 12.14
CA GLN A 110 19.92 -3.29 12.59
C GLN A 110 18.51 -3.74 13.03
N THR A 111 17.90 -4.66 12.30
CA THR A 111 16.48 -5.03 12.48
C THR A 111 16.30 -6.32 13.28
N GLY A 112 17.32 -7.16 13.36
CA GLY A 112 17.23 -8.52 13.90
C GLY A 112 16.54 -9.52 12.96
N LEU A 113 16.04 -9.07 11.80
CA LEU A 113 15.39 -9.92 10.80
C LEU A 113 16.45 -10.72 10.04
N LYS A 114 16.41 -12.05 10.20
CA LYS A 114 17.35 -12.95 9.51
C LYS A 114 16.94 -13.26 8.08
N GLU A 115 15.68 -13.01 7.74
CA GLU A 115 15.07 -13.31 6.44
C GLU A 115 14.62 -12.01 5.77
N GLY A 116 14.65 -11.99 4.44
CA GLY A 116 14.37 -10.76 3.70
C GLY A 116 14.30 -10.90 2.19
N ILE A 117 14.08 -9.77 1.53
CA ILE A 117 14.10 -9.60 0.09
C ILE A 117 15.26 -8.68 -0.27
N LEU A 118 16.13 -9.13 -1.16
CA LEU A 118 17.04 -8.26 -1.91
C LEU A 118 16.40 -7.93 -3.25
N PHE A 119 15.87 -6.71 -3.37
CA PHE A 119 15.26 -6.18 -4.58
C PHE A 119 16.27 -5.41 -5.43
N ILE A 120 16.49 -5.83 -6.68
CA ILE A 120 17.35 -5.14 -7.63
C ILE A 120 16.50 -4.57 -8.78
N ASP A 121 16.31 -3.26 -8.79
CA ASP A 121 15.59 -2.55 -9.83
C ASP A 121 16.50 -2.21 -11.01
N GLU A 122 15.90 -2.09 -12.19
CA GLU A 122 16.57 -1.82 -13.48
C GLU A 122 17.70 -2.80 -13.83
N ILE A 123 17.56 -4.08 -13.48
CA ILE A 123 18.61 -5.11 -13.62
C ILE A 123 19.15 -5.24 -15.05
N ASN A 124 18.31 -4.98 -16.05
CA ASN A 124 18.64 -5.09 -17.46
C ASN A 124 19.08 -3.78 -18.12
N CYS A 125 19.18 -2.67 -17.37
CA CYS A 125 19.66 -1.38 -17.85
C CYS A 125 21.10 -1.09 -17.39
N VAL A 126 21.83 -2.11 -16.91
CA VAL A 126 23.21 -1.96 -16.42
C VAL A 126 24.22 -1.63 -17.52
N SER A 127 25.32 -1.01 -17.08
CA SER A 127 26.49 -0.76 -17.93
C SER A 127 27.09 -2.05 -18.46
N GLU A 128 27.83 -1.94 -19.58
CA GLU A 128 28.46 -3.10 -20.23
C GLU A 128 29.42 -3.86 -19.34
N THR A 129 30.15 -3.13 -18.50
CA THR A 129 31.16 -3.70 -17.62
C THR A 129 30.54 -4.41 -16.41
N LEU A 130 29.28 -4.11 -16.09
CA LEU A 130 28.55 -4.70 -14.96
C LEU A 130 27.63 -5.85 -15.38
N ALA A 131 27.17 -5.87 -16.64
CA ALA A 131 26.26 -6.90 -17.15
C ALA A 131 26.71 -8.34 -16.84
N PRO A 132 27.98 -8.76 -17.06
CA PRO A 132 28.39 -10.13 -16.74
C PRO A 132 28.26 -10.48 -15.24
N ALA A 133 28.50 -9.51 -14.37
CA ALA A 133 28.38 -9.71 -12.92
C ALA A 133 26.91 -9.84 -12.49
N MET A 134 25.99 -9.11 -13.13
CA MET A 134 24.55 -9.27 -12.88
C MET A 134 24.01 -10.61 -13.35
N LEU A 135 24.47 -11.09 -14.51
CA LEU A 135 24.14 -12.44 -14.96
C LEU A 135 24.63 -13.48 -13.95
N GLN A 136 25.90 -13.38 -13.53
CA GLN A 136 26.44 -14.26 -12.48
C GLN A 136 25.63 -14.17 -11.19
N PHE A 137 25.21 -12.98 -10.77
CA PHE A 137 24.39 -12.79 -9.58
C PHE A 137 23.04 -13.50 -9.67
N LEU A 138 22.31 -13.33 -10.78
CA LEU A 138 21.02 -14.03 -11.00
C LEU A 138 21.20 -15.55 -11.06
N GLN A 139 22.34 -16.02 -11.55
CA GLN A 139 22.61 -17.45 -11.72
C GLN A 139 23.15 -18.14 -10.45
N CYS A 140 23.96 -17.44 -9.66
CA CYS A 140 24.75 -18.02 -8.56
C CYS A 140 24.44 -17.41 -7.18
N LYS A 141 23.60 -16.37 -7.11
CA LYS A 141 23.27 -15.63 -5.89
C LYS A 141 24.49 -15.08 -5.14
N SER A 142 25.46 -14.60 -5.91
CA SER A 142 26.71 -14.09 -5.37
C SER A 142 27.18 -12.88 -6.15
N PHE A 143 27.70 -11.89 -5.44
CA PHE A 143 28.51 -10.83 -6.02
C PHE A 143 29.99 -11.13 -5.77
N GLY A 144 30.72 -11.42 -6.85
CA GLY A 144 32.11 -11.88 -6.74
C GLY A 144 32.19 -13.18 -5.94
N THR A 145 32.98 -13.16 -4.85
CA THR A 145 33.14 -14.31 -3.93
C THR A 145 32.12 -14.31 -2.79
N HIS A 146 31.29 -13.27 -2.66
CA HIS A 146 30.38 -13.08 -1.55
C HIS A 146 28.97 -13.58 -1.91
N LYS A 147 28.47 -14.56 -1.17
CA LYS A 147 27.11 -15.09 -1.32
C LYS A 147 26.11 -14.19 -0.59
N ILE A 148 24.91 -14.09 -1.14
CA ILE A 148 23.75 -13.57 -0.41
C ILE A 148 23.45 -14.53 0.76
N PRO A 149 23.16 -14.02 1.97
CA PRO A 149 22.79 -14.84 3.11
C PRO A 149 21.63 -15.78 2.83
N GLU A 150 21.61 -16.95 3.49
CA GLU A 150 20.43 -17.81 3.47
C GLU A 150 19.24 -17.12 4.15
N GLY A 151 18.02 -17.39 3.67
CA GLY A 151 16.83 -16.66 4.11
C GLY A 151 16.57 -15.35 3.36
N TRP A 152 17.47 -14.95 2.45
CA TRP A 152 17.28 -13.77 1.61
C TRP A 152 16.92 -14.15 0.17
N MET A 153 15.69 -13.82 -0.21
CA MET A 153 15.16 -14.02 -1.54
C MET A 153 15.61 -12.90 -2.47
N ILE A 154 16.00 -13.24 -3.70
CA ILE A 154 16.37 -12.26 -4.72
C ILE A 154 15.15 -12.01 -5.62
N VAL A 155 14.76 -10.75 -5.72
CA VAL A 155 13.77 -10.27 -6.69
C VAL A 155 14.45 -9.21 -7.54
N ALA A 156 14.34 -9.30 -8.86
CA ALA A 156 14.89 -8.32 -9.79
C ALA A 156 13.78 -7.75 -10.65
N ALA A 157 13.85 -6.46 -10.98
CA ALA A 157 12.92 -5.82 -11.90
C ALA A 157 13.67 -5.25 -13.11
N GLY A 158 13.09 -5.43 -14.29
CA GLY A 158 13.59 -4.90 -15.54
C GLY A 158 12.49 -4.29 -16.39
N ASN A 159 12.91 -3.52 -17.39
CA ASN A 159 12.01 -2.90 -18.36
C ASN A 159 12.04 -3.69 -19.67
N PRO A 160 10.90 -3.85 -20.37
CA PRO A 160 10.92 -4.40 -21.72
C PRO A 160 11.74 -3.49 -22.69
N PRO A 161 12.39 -4.06 -23.72
CA PRO A 161 13.28 -3.32 -24.62
C PRO A 161 12.64 -2.10 -25.31
N GLU A 162 11.34 -2.17 -25.60
CA GLU A 162 10.56 -1.10 -26.22
C GLU A 162 10.49 0.19 -25.36
N TYR A 163 10.65 0.08 -24.03
CA TYR A 163 10.52 1.23 -23.12
C TYR A 163 11.83 1.97 -22.88
N ASN A 164 12.99 1.31 -23.00
CA ASN A 164 14.28 1.92 -22.68
C ASN A 164 15.41 1.39 -23.60
N LYS A 165 16.09 2.31 -24.29
CA LYS A 165 17.15 1.99 -25.28
C LYS A 165 18.38 1.33 -24.64
N SER A 166 18.58 1.49 -23.34
CA SER A 166 19.69 0.90 -22.59
C SER A 166 19.41 -0.53 -22.13
N VAL A 167 18.22 -1.07 -22.43
CA VAL A 167 17.83 -2.43 -22.05
C VAL A 167 18.65 -3.45 -22.82
N ARG A 168 19.19 -4.41 -22.08
CA ARG A 168 19.84 -5.61 -22.59
C ARG A 168 18.94 -6.81 -22.37
N GLU A 169 18.75 -7.63 -23.40
CA GLU A 169 18.02 -8.88 -23.25
C GLU A 169 18.88 -9.94 -22.55
N PHE A 170 18.22 -10.77 -21.74
CA PHE A 170 18.86 -11.90 -21.07
C PHE A 170 18.90 -13.10 -22.01
N ASP A 171 20.00 -13.84 -22.00
CA ASP A 171 20.14 -15.06 -22.79
C ASP A 171 19.30 -16.21 -22.21
N VAL A 172 19.07 -17.26 -23.01
CA VAL A 172 18.27 -18.43 -22.62
C VAL A 172 18.82 -19.09 -21.34
N VAL A 173 20.15 -19.10 -21.16
CA VAL A 173 20.81 -19.69 -19.99
C VAL A 173 20.45 -18.94 -18.70
N THR A 174 20.40 -17.61 -18.73
CA THR A 174 19.97 -16.80 -17.60
C THR A 174 18.48 -16.94 -17.37
N MET A 175 17.69 -16.96 -18.44
CA MET A 175 16.24 -17.10 -18.37
C MET A 175 15.80 -18.45 -17.77
N ASP A 176 16.54 -19.53 -17.98
CA ASP A 176 16.27 -20.85 -17.36
C ASP A 176 16.51 -20.86 -15.84
N ARG A 177 17.27 -19.90 -15.30
CA ARG A 177 17.64 -19.85 -13.87
C ARG A 177 16.80 -18.88 -13.05
N VAL A 178 15.86 -18.18 -13.66
CA VAL A 178 14.96 -17.22 -12.98
C VAL A 178 13.49 -17.62 -13.13
N LYS A 179 12.66 -17.18 -12.19
CA LYS A 179 11.19 -17.17 -12.33
C LYS A 179 10.77 -15.89 -13.05
N LYS A 180 10.70 -15.92 -14.38
CA LYS A 180 10.23 -14.77 -15.18
C LYS A 180 8.74 -14.54 -14.93
N THR A 181 8.39 -13.31 -14.59
CA THR A 181 7.00 -12.85 -14.43
C THR A 181 6.82 -11.57 -15.23
N GLU A 182 5.90 -11.58 -16.20
CA GLU A 182 5.55 -10.39 -16.97
C GLU A 182 4.46 -9.60 -16.23
N VAL A 183 4.73 -8.32 -15.98
CA VAL A 183 3.87 -7.40 -15.23
C VAL A 183 3.25 -6.41 -16.19
N GLU A 184 1.92 -6.31 -16.16
CA GLU A 184 1.14 -5.42 -17.02
C GLU A 184 0.37 -4.40 -16.17
N ALA A 185 0.14 -3.23 -16.75
CA ALA A 185 -0.74 -2.23 -16.15
C ALA A 185 -2.19 -2.69 -16.28
N ASP A 186 -2.89 -2.80 -15.16
CA ASP A 186 -4.30 -3.20 -15.10
C ASP A 186 -5.04 -2.16 -14.25
N PHE A 187 -6.02 -1.48 -14.87
CA PHE A 187 -6.75 -0.42 -14.22
C PHE A 187 -7.65 -0.93 -13.09
N GLU A 188 -8.32 -2.07 -13.25
CA GLU A 188 -9.24 -2.58 -12.23
C GLU A 188 -8.46 -2.96 -10.97
N VAL A 189 -7.29 -3.59 -11.13
CA VAL A 189 -6.42 -3.90 -10.00
C VAL A 189 -5.82 -2.65 -9.36
N TRP A 190 -5.40 -1.68 -10.18
CA TRP A 190 -4.88 -0.42 -9.64
C TRP A 190 -5.97 0.38 -8.91
N LYS A 191 -7.22 0.28 -9.34
CA LYS A 191 -8.35 0.96 -8.72
C LYS A 191 -8.67 0.42 -7.32
N GLU A 192 -8.60 -0.90 -7.10
CA GLU A 192 -8.66 -1.49 -5.75
C GLU A 192 -7.58 -0.87 -4.84
N TYR A 193 -6.35 -0.77 -5.36
CA TYR A 193 -5.24 -0.10 -4.68
C TYR A 193 -5.51 1.40 -4.45
N ALA A 194 -6.08 2.09 -5.43
CA ALA A 194 -6.36 3.51 -5.40
C ALA A 194 -7.36 3.85 -4.28
N TYR A 195 -8.40 3.03 -4.11
CA TYR A 195 -9.32 3.15 -2.98
C TYR A 195 -8.62 2.92 -1.63
N HIS A 196 -7.77 1.91 -1.54
CA HIS A 196 -7.00 1.63 -0.32
C HIS A 196 -6.06 2.79 0.06
N GLN A 197 -5.35 3.38 -0.91
CA GLN A 197 -4.48 4.53 -0.64
C GLN A 197 -5.25 5.85 -0.49
N GLY A 198 -6.54 5.88 -0.82
CA GLY A 198 -7.34 7.09 -0.85
C GLY A 198 -6.87 8.07 -1.91
N ILE A 199 -6.59 7.59 -3.13
CA ILE A 199 -6.34 8.42 -4.31
C ILE A 199 -7.52 9.38 -4.53
N HIS A 200 -7.23 10.58 -5.02
CA HIS A 200 -8.22 11.64 -5.19
C HIS A 200 -9.40 11.18 -6.08
N GLY A 201 -10.63 11.42 -5.62
CA GLY A 201 -11.85 10.92 -6.26
C GLY A 201 -11.99 11.34 -7.73
N ALA A 202 -11.56 12.56 -8.08
CA ALA A 202 -11.56 13.03 -9.46
C ALA A 202 -10.67 12.20 -10.40
N VAL A 203 -9.51 11.72 -9.91
CA VAL A 203 -8.60 10.88 -10.71
C VAL A 203 -9.25 9.52 -10.98
N ILE A 204 -9.81 8.90 -9.95
CA ILE A 204 -10.49 7.60 -10.08
C ILE A 204 -11.69 7.70 -11.02
N SER A 205 -12.55 8.72 -10.82
CA SER A 205 -13.75 8.93 -11.64
C SER A 205 -13.41 9.21 -13.11
N TYR A 206 -12.39 10.06 -13.37
CA TYR A 206 -11.90 10.30 -14.73
C TYR A 206 -11.43 9.01 -15.42
N LEU A 207 -10.62 8.20 -14.73
CA LEU A 207 -10.06 6.97 -15.30
C LEU A 207 -11.09 5.86 -15.45
N ASN A 208 -12.13 5.81 -14.60
CA ASN A 208 -13.26 4.89 -14.78
C ASN A 208 -13.94 5.09 -16.14
N THR A 209 -14.13 6.35 -16.55
CA THR A 209 -14.72 6.69 -17.86
C THR A 209 -13.72 6.57 -19.01
N ARG A 210 -12.42 6.76 -18.74
CA ARG A 210 -11.36 6.83 -19.75
C ARG A 210 -10.21 5.88 -19.44
N LYS A 211 -10.51 4.58 -19.31
CA LYS A 211 -9.54 3.54 -18.93
C LYS A 211 -8.30 3.51 -19.84
N GLN A 212 -8.45 3.86 -21.12
CA GLN A 212 -7.35 3.98 -22.09
C GLN A 212 -6.30 5.04 -21.74
N ASN A 213 -6.60 5.98 -20.84
CA ASN A 213 -5.68 7.02 -20.39
C ASN A 213 -4.90 6.61 -19.13
N PHE A 214 -5.21 5.46 -18.53
CA PHE A 214 -4.55 4.95 -17.32
C PHE A 214 -3.06 4.70 -17.54
N TYR A 215 -2.72 3.96 -18.60
CA TYR A 215 -1.36 3.73 -19.03
C TYR A 215 -1.26 3.95 -20.54
N ARG A 216 -0.43 4.90 -20.96
CA ARG A 216 -0.17 5.17 -22.38
C ARG A 216 1.26 5.65 -22.55
N MET A 217 1.95 5.16 -23.57
CA MET A 217 3.30 5.58 -23.88
C MET A 217 3.49 5.62 -25.39
N GLU A 218 3.96 6.76 -25.90
CA GLU A 218 4.15 7.00 -27.34
C GLU A 218 5.49 7.70 -27.57
N THR A 219 6.16 7.34 -28.67
CA THR A 219 7.36 8.05 -29.12
C THR A 219 6.95 9.09 -30.16
N ALA A 220 7.17 10.37 -29.85
CA ALA A 220 6.93 11.51 -30.72
C ALA A 220 8.27 12.09 -31.23
N VAL A 221 8.18 13.12 -32.09
CA VAL A 221 9.35 13.79 -32.69
C VAL A 221 10.18 14.54 -31.65
N ASP A 222 9.52 15.09 -30.64
CA ASP A 222 10.07 15.94 -29.57
C ASP A 222 10.42 15.17 -28.28
N GLY A 223 10.07 13.89 -28.19
CA GLY A 223 10.34 13.08 -27.01
C GLY A 223 9.38 11.91 -26.85
N LYS A 224 9.32 11.35 -25.64
CA LYS A 224 8.34 10.33 -25.28
C LYS A 224 7.19 10.98 -24.53
N ASN A 225 5.96 10.76 -24.99
CA ASN A 225 4.75 11.13 -24.27
C ASN A 225 4.29 9.95 -23.43
N PHE A 226 3.95 10.18 -22.17
CA PHE A 226 3.52 9.09 -21.29
C PHE A 226 2.52 9.51 -20.21
N ALA A 227 1.63 8.59 -19.88
CA ALA A 227 0.78 8.57 -18.70
C ALA A 227 1.00 7.22 -18.01
N THR A 228 1.25 7.23 -16.70
CA THR A 228 1.54 6.02 -15.93
C THR A 228 0.75 6.01 -14.62
N PRO A 229 0.50 4.83 -14.02
CA PRO A 229 -0.17 4.73 -12.72
C PRO A 229 0.51 5.58 -11.64
N ARG A 230 1.85 5.58 -11.60
CA ARG A 230 2.64 6.46 -10.72
C ARG A 230 2.32 7.94 -10.93
N GLY A 231 2.27 8.40 -12.18
CA GLY A 231 1.97 9.80 -12.49
C GLY A 231 0.57 10.23 -12.02
N TRP A 232 -0.41 9.32 -12.11
CA TRP A 232 -1.77 9.56 -11.59
C TRP A 232 -1.80 9.63 -10.06
N GLU A 233 -1.03 8.79 -9.39
CA GLU A 233 -0.89 8.79 -7.93
C GLU A 233 -0.23 10.07 -7.42
N ASP A 234 0.91 10.44 -8.00
CA ASP A 234 1.64 11.67 -7.65
C ASP A 234 0.77 12.92 -7.88
N LEU A 235 0.04 12.97 -9.00
CA LEU A 235 -0.91 14.04 -9.29
C LEU A 235 -2.06 14.09 -8.27
N SER A 236 -2.59 12.94 -7.88
CA SER A 236 -3.65 12.85 -6.86
C SER A 236 -3.19 13.44 -5.52
N ASP A 237 -2.00 13.09 -5.06
CA ASP A 237 -1.47 13.62 -3.80
C ASP A 237 -1.22 15.13 -3.88
N PHE A 238 -0.77 15.61 -5.03
CA PHE A 238 -0.60 17.04 -5.27
C PHE A 238 -1.95 17.79 -5.26
N ILE A 239 -2.98 17.26 -5.91
CA ILE A 239 -4.34 17.85 -5.92
C ILE A 239 -4.84 18.05 -4.49
N LYS A 240 -4.79 17.01 -3.65
CA LYS A 240 -5.25 17.09 -2.25
C LYS A 240 -4.57 18.21 -1.47
N VAL A 241 -3.26 18.37 -1.65
CA VAL A 241 -2.50 19.43 -0.98
C VAL A 241 -2.86 20.80 -1.56
N TYR A 242 -3.06 20.90 -2.87
CA TYR A 242 -3.49 22.14 -3.51
C TYR A 242 -4.85 22.62 -3.02
N GLU A 243 -5.82 21.72 -2.89
CA GLU A 243 -7.15 22.02 -2.37
C GLU A 243 -7.08 22.54 -0.92
N GLN A 244 -6.27 21.91 -0.07
CA GLN A 244 -6.02 22.38 1.30
C GLN A 244 -5.42 23.79 1.36
N LEU A 245 -4.67 24.17 0.32
CA LEU A 245 -4.08 25.51 0.16
C LEU A 245 -5.02 26.48 -0.58
N GLY A 246 -6.24 26.07 -0.92
CA GLY A 246 -7.21 26.87 -1.67
C GLY A 246 -6.79 27.13 -3.13
N LYS A 247 -6.02 26.22 -3.73
CA LYS A 247 -5.52 26.31 -5.11
C LYS A 247 -6.14 25.23 -5.98
N THR A 248 -6.19 25.49 -7.29
CA THR A 248 -6.66 24.53 -8.31
C THR A 248 -5.51 24.11 -9.22
N VAL A 249 -5.61 22.89 -9.75
CA VAL A 249 -4.67 22.36 -10.74
C VAL A 249 -5.16 22.71 -12.14
N ASP A 250 -4.31 23.36 -12.94
CA ASP A 250 -4.56 23.62 -14.36
C ASP A 250 -3.87 22.55 -15.25
N TRP A 251 -4.00 22.72 -16.57
CA TRP A 251 -3.44 21.78 -17.53
C TRP A 251 -1.90 21.78 -17.58
N GLU A 252 -1.24 22.89 -17.22
CA GLU A 252 0.22 22.96 -17.19
C GLU A 252 0.75 22.15 -16.02
N VAL A 253 0.13 22.31 -14.85
CA VAL A 253 0.45 21.55 -13.64
C VAL A 253 0.13 20.06 -13.85
N ALA A 254 -1.06 19.71 -14.38
CA ALA A 254 -1.39 18.32 -14.69
C ALA A 254 -0.37 17.70 -15.67
N GLY A 255 0.14 18.48 -16.62
CA GLY A 255 1.14 18.06 -17.60
C GLY A 255 2.52 17.73 -17.02
N GLN A 256 2.85 18.22 -15.82
CA GLN A 256 4.11 17.89 -15.13
C GLN A 256 4.16 16.42 -14.67
N TYR A 257 2.98 15.87 -14.33
CA TYR A 257 2.82 14.50 -13.85
C TYR A 257 2.36 13.56 -14.97
N ILE A 258 1.39 14.01 -15.77
CA ILE A 258 0.89 13.29 -16.94
C ILE A 258 1.51 13.91 -18.18
N GLN A 259 2.72 13.46 -18.52
CA GLN A 259 3.50 13.95 -19.67
C GLN A 259 2.95 13.45 -21.01
N PHE A 260 1.64 13.48 -21.16
CA PHE A 260 0.91 13.23 -22.39
C PHE A 260 -0.03 14.41 -22.59
N PRO A 261 0.33 15.43 -23.39
CA PRO A 261 -0.36 16.72 -23.43
C PRO A 261 -1.88 16.64 -23.66
N LYS A 262 -2.32 15.69 -24.50
CA LYS A 262 -3.75 15.47 -24.74
C LYS A 262 -4.49 14.94 -23.51
N ILE A 263 -3.89 14.02 -22.75
CA ILE A 263 -4.49 13.44 -21.54
C ILE A 263 -4.48 14.46 -20.41
N ALA A 264 -3.37 15.21 -20.23
CA ALA A 264 -3.28 16.24 -19.20
C ALA A 264 -4.34 17.34 -19.36
N LYS A 265 -4.50 17.88 -20.58
CA LYS A 265 -5.54 18.88 -20.88
C LYS A 265 -6.94 18.34 -20.65
N ASP A 266 -7.17 17.11 -21.05
CA ASP A 266 -8.45 16.44 -20.92
C ASP A 266 -8.82 16.19 -19.45
N PHE A 267 -7.87 15.76 -18.62
CA PHE A 267 -8.05 15.63 -17.18
C PHE A 267 -8.25 16.98 -16.49
N ALA A 268 -7.48 18.02 -16.85
CA ALA A 268 -7.63 19.35 -16.25
C ALA A 268 -9.02 19.95 -16.51
N ASN A 269 -9.54 19.81 -17.73
CA ASN A 269 -10.91 20.22 -18.05
C ASN A 269 -11.95 19.42 -17.26
N TYR A 270 -11.72 18.11 -17.09
CA TYR A 270 -12.58 17.28 -16.27
C TYR A 270 -12.56 17.71 -14.79
N LEU A 271 -11.38 18.04 -14.25
CA LEU A 271 -11.21 18.48 -12.86
C LEU A 271 -11.92 19.81 -12.60
N GLU A 272 -11.89 20.75 -13.55
CA GLU A 272 -12.65 22.00 -13.46
C GLU A 272 -14.17 21.73 -13.37
N LEU A 273 -14.69 20.82 -14.21
CA LEU A 273 -16.08 20.39 -14.13
C LEU A 273 -16.41 19.67 -12.83
N TYR A 274 -15.47 18.85 -12.32
CA TYR A 274 -15.63 18.14 -11.05
C TYR A 274 -15.86 19.12 -9.88
N TYR A 275 -15.08 20.20 -9.79
CA TYR A 275 -15.29 21.24 -8.77
C TYR A 275 -16.58 22.03 -8.98
N LYS A 276 -16.93 22.31 -10.23
CA LYS A 276 -18.19 22.95 -10.56
C LYS A 276 -19.37 22.11 -10.07
N TYR A 277 -19.37 20.80 -10.32
CA TYR A 277 -20.43 19.92 -9.86
C TYR A 277 -20.48 19.79 -8.33
N GLN A 278 -19.33 19.76 -7.66
CA GLN A 278 -19.30 19.78 -6.19
C GLN A 278 -20.05 20.99 -5.61
N THR A 279 -19.89 22.16 -6.24
CA THR A 279 -20.56 23.40 -5.84
C THR A 279 -22.03 23.43 -6.26
N ASP A 280 -22.32 23.10 -7.53
CA ASP A 280 -23.65 23.16 -8.13
C ASP A 280 -24.64 22.16 -7.50
N TYR A 281 -24.15 21.05 -6.96
CA TYR A 281 -24.95 20.01 -6.33
C TYR A 281 -24.92 20.04 -4.80
N GLN A 282 -24.29 21.06 -4.18
CA GLN A 282 -24.32 21.31 -2.73
C GLN A 282 -24.19 20.03 -1.89
N LEU A 283 -23.17 19.21 -2.17
CA LEU A 283 -23.07 17.86 -1.60
C LEU A 283 -23.10 17.84 -0.07
N ASP A 284 -22.63 18.91 0.58
CA ASP A 284 -22.66 19.05 2.03
C ASP A 284 -24.09 19.04 2.59
N GLU A 285 -25.10 19.52 1.85
CA GLU A 285 -26.51 19.48 2.25
C GLU A 285 -27.07 18.06 2.14
N ILE A 286 -26.68 17.32 1.10
CA ILE A 286 -27.07 15.91 0.91
C ILE A 286 -26.61 15.08 2.12
N PHE A 287 -25.35 15.25 2.55
CA PHE A 287 -24.80 14.55 3.70
C PHE A 287 -25.24 15.10 5.07
N GLN A 288 -26.08 16.13 5.09
CA GLN A 288 -26.82 16.58 6.27
C GLN A 288 -28.27 16.06 6.29
N GLY A 289 -28.67 15.25 5.29
CA GLY A 289 -30.01 14.71 5.16
C GLY A 289 -30.99 15.66 4.48
N HIS A 290 -30.51 16.74 3.85
CA HIS A 290 -31.34 17.67 3.09
C HIS A 290 -31.32 17.30 1.60
N LEU A 291 -32.44 16.77 1.11
CA LEU A 291 -32.62 16.41 -0.30
C LEU A 291 -33.58 17.39 -0.99
N ASP A 292 -33.02 18.26 -1.84
CA ASP A 292 -33.82 19.17 -2.67
C ASP A 292 -34.38 18.43 -3.90
N GLU A 293 -35.71 18.38 -4.03
CA GLU A 293 -36.39 17.77 -5.18
C GLU A 293 -35.98 18.39 -6.53
N ILE A 294 -35.65 19.70 -6.56
CA ILE A 294 -35.22 20.40 -7.77
C ILE A 294 -33.87 19.83 -8.22
N LEU A 295 -32.98 19.61 -7.26
CA LEU A 295 -31.64 19.08 -7.49
C LEU A 295 -31.70 17.62 -7.96
N LEU A 296 -32.58 16.79 -7.36
CA LEU A 296 -32.81 15.42 -7.81
C LEU A 296 -33.32 15.38 -9.27
N LYS A 297 -34.27 16.25 -9.64
CA LYS A 297 -34.75 16.34 -11.03
C LYS A 297 -33.66 16.82 -11.98
N LYS A 298 -32.82 17.77 -11.55
CA LYS A 298 -31.70 18.28 -12.35
C LYS A 298 -30.72 17.15 -12.69
N ILE A 299 -30.27 16.38 -11.69
CA ILE A 299 -29.30 15.30 -11.92
C ILE A 299 -29.92 14.13 -12.69
N ALA A 300 -31.21 13.82 -12.47
CA ALA A 300 -31.91 12.77 -13.21
C ALA A 300 -31.96 13.03 -14.73
N HIS A 301 -32.03 14.30 -15.13
CA HIS A 301 -32.02 14.73 -16.53
C HIS A 301 -30.63 15.11 -17.06
N ALA A 302 -29.59 15.03 -16.23
CA ALA A 302 -28.23 15.34 -16.62
C ALA A 302 -27.65 14.31 -17.61
N SER A 303 -26.58 14.71 -18.30
CA SER A 303 -25.82 13.79 -19.13
C SER A 303 -25.26 12.62 -18.30
N PHE A 304 -25.04 11.47 -18.93
CA PHE A 304 -24.46 10.31 -18.23
C PHE A 304 -23.09 10.64 -17.60
N ASP A 305 -22.26 11.43 -18.29
CA ASP A 305 -20.96 11.85 -17.77
C ASP A 305 -21.10 12.72 -16.51
N GLU A 306 -22.07 13.64 -16.47
CA GLU A 306 -22.36 14.45 -15.30
C GLU A 306 -22.89 13.61 -14.13
N ARG A 307 -23.80 12.66 -14.40
CA ARG A 307 -24.29 11.70 -13.40
C ARG A 307 -23.15 10.89 -12.78
N LEU A 308 -22.21 10.43 -13.61
CA LEU A 308 -21.04 9.67 -13.16
C LEU A 308 -20.04 10.52 -12.36
N SER A 309 -19.87 11.80 -12.70
CA SER A 309 -19.07 12.74 -11.91
C SER A 309 -19.67 12.97 -10.53
N VAL A 310 -20.99 13.18 -10.44
CA VAL A 310 -21.69 13.32 -9.15
C VAL A 310 -21.62 12.04 -8.32
N LEU A 311 -21.81 10.88 -8.95
CA LEU A 311 -21.60 9.59 -8.30
C LEU A 311 -20.17 9.45 -7.75
N GLY A 312 -19.16 9.85 -8.52
CA GLY A 312 -17.76 9.85 -8.09
C GLY A 312 -17.49 10.74 -6.87
N LEU A 313 -18.12 11.91 -6.82
CA LEU A 313 -18.05 12.80 -5.66
C LEU A 313 -18.69 12.17 -4.40
N ILE A 314 -19.86 11.57 -4.55
CA ILE A 314 -20.56 10.87 -3.45
C ILE A 314 -19.71 9.71 -2.94
N LEU A 315 -19.19 8.88 -3.85
CA LEU A 315 -18.29 7.77 -3.49
C LEU A 315 -17.04 8.25 -2.77
N SER A 316 -16.45 9.37 -3.20
CA SER A 316 -15.28 9.95 -2.54
C SER A 316 -15.59 10.32 -1.09
N ARG A 317 -16.74 10.98 -0.84
CA ARG A 317 -17.15 11.39 0.51
C ARG A 317 -17.47 10.19 1.40
N VAL A 318 -18.24 9.24 0.89
CA VAL A 318 -18.59 8.00 1.60
C VAL A 318 -17.31 7.23 1.94
N SER A 319 -16.43 6.99 0.97
CA SER A 319 -15.19 6.25 1.18
C SER A 319 -14.28 6.90 2.22
N GLU A 320 -14.24 8.23 2.28
CA GLU A 320 -13.47 8.96 3.29
C GLU A 320 -14.02 8.74 4.71
N GLU A 321 -15.33 8.84 4.90
CA GLU A 321 -15.95 8.63 6.22
C GLU A 321 -15.90 7.16 6.66
N LEU A 322 -16.09 6.20 5.75
CA LEU A 322 -15.91 4.78 6.04
C LEU A 322 -14.45 4.47 6.42
N LYS A 323 -13.48 5.06 5.71
CA LYS A 323 -12.06 4.94 6.05
C LYS A 323 -11.76 5.45 7.46
N LYS A 324 -12.28 6.62 7.84
CA LYS A 324 -12.10 7.17 9.20
C LYS A 324 -12.69 6.24 10.26
N ALA A 325 -13.85 5.64 10.02
CA ALA A 325 -14.48 4.71 10.95
C ALA A 325 -13.65 3.43 11.16
N VAL A 326 -13.19 2.79 10.07
CA VAL A 326 -12.32 1.61 10.15
C VAL A 326 -10.98 1.94 10.82
N GLN A 327 -10.40 3.11 10.53
CA GLN A 327 -9.17 3.53 11.21
C GLN A 327 -9.36 3.77 12.71
N TRP A 328 -10.55 4.24 13.12
CA TRP A 328 -10.88 4.39 14.53
C TRP A 328 -11.05 3.04 15.21
N GLU A 329 -11.65 2.07 14.52
CA GLU A 329 -11.74 0.68 14.96
C GLU A 329 -10.35 0.07 15.18
N ASP A 330 -9.46 0.14 14.19
CA ASP A 330 -8.06 -0.30 14.31
C ASP A 330 -7.37 0.29 15.55
N TYR A 331 -7.57 1.59 15.76
CA TYR A 331 -7.04 2.30 16.93
C TYR A 331 -7.61 1.76 18.25
N MET A 332 -8.93 1.54 18.32
CA MET A 332 -9.60 1.03 19.52
C MET A 332 -9.17 -0.40 19.84
N GLU A 333 -8.99 -1.27 18.85
CA GLU A 333 -8.46 -2.61 19.04
C GLU A 333 -7.05 -2.58 19.63
N MET A 334 -6.18 -1.71 19.11
CA MET A 334 -4.82 -1.54 19.65
C MET A 334 -4.85 -1.01 21.10
N LEU A 335 -5.71 -0.02 21.38
CA LEU A 335 -5.87 0.52 22.72
C LEU A 335 -6.39 -0.54 23.69
N GLN A 336 -7.44 -1.27 23.32
CA GLN A 336 -8.02 -2.33 24.12
C GLN A 336 -6.98 -3.41 24.45
N SER A 337 -6.16 -3.82 23.47
CA SER A 337 -5.07 -4.77 23.69
C SER A 337 -4.09 -4.31 24.77
N CYS A 338 -3.68 -3.04 24.77
CA CYS A 338 -2.86 -2.47 25.84
C CYS A 338 -3.57 -2.47 27.20
N LEU A 339 -4.87 -2.18 27.24
CA LEU A 339 -5.63 -2.13 28.48
C LEU A 339 -5.90 -3.53 29.06
N LEU A 340 -6.04 -4.55 28.21
CA LEU A 340 -6.12 -5.95 28.64
C LEU A 340 -4.80 -6.38 29.30
N GLU A 341 -3.65 -6.04 28.72
CA GLU A 341 -2.36 -6.30 29.36
C GLU A 341 -2.23 -5.57 30.71
N PHE A 342 -2.69 -4.32 30.78
CA PHE A 342 -2.70 -3.59 32.05
C PHE A 342 -3.60 -4.27 33.10
N ARG A 343 -4.78 -4.75 32.70
CA ARG A 343 -5.69 -5.49 33.56
C ARG A 343 -5.01 -6.73 34.14
N GLU A 344 -4.38 -7.54 33.30
CA GLU A 344 -3.67 -8.76 33.73
C GLU A 344 -2.58 -8.43 34.76
N LEU A 345 -1.80 -7.37 34.57
CA LEU A 345 -0.79 -6.93 35.55
C LEU A 345 -1.43 -6.55 36.89
N THR A 346 -2.57 -5.85 36.86
CA THR A 346 -3.27 -5.43 38.10
C THR A 346 -3.93 -6.59 38.85
N GLU A 347 -4.29 -7.67 38.16
CA GLU A 347 -4.85 -8.88 38.78
C GLU A 347 -3.75 -9.80 39.34
N THR A 348 -2.58 -9.85 38.71
CA THR A 348 -1.48 -10.77 39.08
C THR A 348 -0.60 -10.24 40.21
N ASP A 349 -0.37 -8.92 40.29
CA ASP A 349 0.58 -8.28 41.23
C ASP A 349 -0.10 -7.24 42.15
N ALA A 350 -1.39 -7.46 42.45
CA ALA A 350 -2.29 -6.51 43.12
C ALA A 350 -1.79 -5.98 44.48
N ASP A 351 -0.97 -6.75 45.19
CA ASP A 351 -0.58 -6.49 46.58
C ASP A 351 0.84 -5.88 46.73
N SER A 352 1.64 -5.80 45.65
CA SER A 352 3.09 -5.49 45.76
C SER A 352 3.56 -4.25 44.98
N ALA A 353 2.81 -3.81 43.95
CA ALA A 353 3.28 -2.77 43.02
C ALA A 353 2.27 -1.63 42.82
N ASP A 354 2.79 -0.42 42.56
CA ASP A 354 2.01 0.79 42.28
C ASP A 354 1.37 0.69 40.89
N GLY A 355 0.04 0.89 40.81
CA GLY A 355 -0.73 0.80 39.56
C GLY A 355 -0.22 1.76 38.47
N ARG A 356 0.38 2.89 38.86
CA ARG A 356 0.99 3.85 37.92
C ARG A 356 2.26 3.30 37.29
N LEU A 357 3.03 2.52 38.03
CA LEU A 357 4.25 1.86 37.52
C LEU A 357 3.87 0.73 36.56
N MET A 358 2.83 -0.05 36.88
CA MET A 358 2.28 -1.08 35.99
C MET A 358 1.80 -0.47 34.66
N PHE A 359 1.03 0.62 34.71
CA PHE A 359 0.59 1.30 33.49
C PHE A 359 1.79 1.89 32.71
N SER A 360 2.79 2.42 33.42
CA SER A 360 4.02 2.90 32.80
C SER A 360 4.80 1.79 32.08
N SER A 361 4.81 0.56 32.61
CA SER A 361 5.49 -0.56 31.92
C SER A 361 4.77 -0.95 30.62
N VAL A 362 3.43 -0.90 30.59
CA VAL A 362 2.66 -1.11 29.36
C VAL A 362 2.99 -0.04 28.31
N CYS A 363 3.05 1.24 28.72
CA CYS A 363 3.45 2.34 27.84
C CYS A 363 4.88 2.16 27.29
N GLN A 364 5.82 1.72 28.12
CA GLN A 364 7.21 1.47 27.71
C GLN A 364 7.31 0.31 26.72
N LYS A 365 6.55 -0.77 26.93
CA LYS A 365 6.49 -1.91 26.02
C LYS A 365 5.92 -1.48 24.66
N LEU A 366 4.80 -0.76 24.65
CA LEU A 366 4.22 -0.19 23.43
C LEU A 366 5.24 0.66 22.65
N ASN A 367 5.96 1.56 23.34
CA ASN A 367 6.96 2.40 22.70
C ASN A 367 8.14 1.58 22.14
N LYS A 368 8.57 0.53 22.85
CA LYS A 368 9.60 -0.40 22.38
C LYS A 368 9.15 -1.15 21.13
N ASP A 369 7.92 -1.66 21.11
CA ASP A 369 7.36 -2.38 19.96
C ASP A 369 7.25 -1.46 18.74
N TYR A 370 6.73 -0.24 18.92
CA TYR A 370 6.73 0.79 17.87
C TYR A 370 8.14 1.08 17.34
N THR A 371 9.11 1.26 18.23
CA THR A 371 10.51 1.59 17.86
C THR A 371 11.15 0.45 17.08
N ASN A 372 10.92 -0.80 17.48
CA ASN A 372 11.42 -1.99 16.79
C ASN A 372 10.81 -2.13 15.40
N LYS A 373 9.48 -2.05 15.29
CA LYS A 373 8.78 -2.13 13.98
C LYS A 373 9.18 -1.00 13.06
N LYS A 374 9.34 0.23 13.58
CA LYS A 374 9.80 1.39 12.83
C LYS A 374 11.22 1.23 12.32
N LYS A 375 12.15 0.80 13.20
CA LYS A 375 13.54 0.53 12.80
C LYS A 375 13.63 -0.58 11.75
N ALA A 376 12.73 -1.55 11.83
CA ALA A 376 12.60 -2.62 10.85
C ALA A 376 11.89 -2.21 9.55
N GLU A 377 11.41 -0.96 9.44
CA GLU A 377 10.61 -0.46 8.30
C GLU A 377 9.35 -1.29 8.01
N LEU A 378 8.82 -1.97 9.04
CA LEU A 378 7.64 -2.83 8.93
C LEU A 378 6.31 -2.07 9.08
N LEU A 379 6.36 -0.76 9.33
CA LEU A 379 5.16 0.07 9.47
C LEU A 379 4.83 0.80 8.17
N THR A 380 3.55 0.79 7.80
CA THR A 380 2.99 1.71 6.82
C THR A 380 2.86 3.12 7.42
N ARG A 381 2.72 4.13 6.54
CA ARG A 381 2.48 5.51 6.97
C ARG A 381 1.22 5.65 7.81
N GLU A 382 0.22 4.83 7.54
CA GLU A 382 -1.04 4.85 8.28
C GLU A 382 -0.90 4.20 9.66
N GLU A 383 -0.29 3.02 9.74
CA GLU A 383 0.02 2.38 11.03
C GLU A 383 0.90 3.29 11.92
N GLU A 384 1.86 4.02 11.34
CA GLU A 384 2.62 5.01 12.10
C GLU A 384 1.74 6.10 12.72
N LYS A 385 0.72 6.59 12.01
CA LYS A 385 -0.22 7.56 12.57
C LYS A 385 -1.04 6.94 13.70
N GLN A 386 -1.51 5.71 13.53
CA GLN A 386 -2.28 5.00 14.56
C GLN A 386 -1.45 4.78 15.82
N TYR A 387 -0.19 4.34 15.68
CA TYR A 387 0.74 4.22 16.81
C TYR A 387 0.99 5.57 17.50
N ARG A 388 1.18 6.66 16.74
CA ARG A 388 1.37 8.00 17.33
C ARG A 388 0.14 8.46 18.11
N ARG A 389 -1.06 8.27 17.55
CA ARG A 389 -2.33 8.56 18.23
C ARG A 389 -2.45 7.75 19.52
N LEU A 390 -2.21 6.44 19.46
CA LEU A 390 -2.24 5.55 20.61
C LEU A 390 -1.26 5.99 21.70
N MET A 391 -0.01 6.28 21.36
CA MET A 391 0.98 6.74 22.33
C MET A 391 0.57 8.06 22.98
N GLN A 392 -0.01 9.00 22.23
CA GLN A 392 -0.54 10.26 22.79
C GLN A 392 -1.68 10.01 23.79
N THR A 393 -2.62 9.11 23.47
CA THR A 393 -3.70 8.74 24.39
C THR A 393 -3.17 8.04 25.64
N MET A 394 -2.28 7.06 25.48
CA MET A 394 -1.65 6.35 26.60
C MET A 394 -0.87 7.32 27.50
N GLU A 395 -0.17 8.30 26.92
CA GLU A 395 0.50 9.35 27.69
C GLU A 395 -0.50 10.23 28.45
N LYS A 396 -1.61 10.64 27.84
CA LYS A 396 -2.71 11.37 28.50
C LYS A 396 -3.25 10.58 29.70
N PHE A 397 -3.48 9.27 29.55
CA PHE A 397 -3.94 8.40 30.63
C PHE A 397 -2.89 8.35 31.75
N GLN A 398 -1.62 8.16 31.41
CA GLN A 398 -0.52 8.12 32.38
C GLN A 398 -0.40 9.43 33.17
N GLN A 399 -0.52 10.59 32.49
CA GLN A 399 -0.47 11.89 33.14
C GLN A 399 -1.65 12.10 34.10
N THR A 400 -2.85 11.69 33.69
CA THR A 400 -4.06 11.77 34.53
C THR A 400 -3.91 10.94 35.81
N LEU A 401 -3.45 9.69 35.70
CA LEU A 401 -3.16 8.85 36.86
C LEU A 401 -2.12 9.45 37.82
N LYS A 402 -1.10 10.14 37.27
CA LYS A 402 -0.08 10.82 38.08
C LYS A 402 -0.66 12.00 38.85
N LEU A 403 -1.47 12.83 38.20
CA LEU A 403 -2.08 14.02 38.78
C LEU A 403 -3.09 13.67 39.88
N GLU A 404 -3.90 12.63 39.67
CA GLU A 404 -4.94 12.20 40.60
C GLU A 404 -4.40 11.32 41.75
N GLY A 405 -3.13 10.93 41.71
CA GLY A 405 -2.50 10.14 42.77
C GLY A 405 -3.05 8.72 42.89
N ALA A 406 -3.61 8.16 41.82
CA ALA A 406 -4.21 6.82 41.80
C ALA A 406 -3.12 5.71 41.80
N GLY A 407 -2.47 5.50 42.95
CA GLY A 407 -1.40 4.50 43.11
C GLY A 407 -1.88 3.07 43.36
N GLU A 408 -3.14 2.89 43.81
CA GLU A 408 -3.72 1.56 44.03
C GLU A 408 -4.08 0.90 42.69
N PRO A 409 -3.60 -0.33 42.39
CA PRO A 409 -3.79 -0.97 41.08
C PRO A 409 -5.24 -1.01 40.59
N ARG A 410 -6.18 -1.39 41.46
CA ARG A 410 -7.61 -1.46 41.11
C ARG A 410 -8.22 -0.10 40.81
N LYS A 411 -7.85 0.95 41.56
CA LYS A 411 -8.32 2.32 41.32
C LYS A 411 -7.70 2.90 40.05
N ALA A 412 -6.44 2.62 39.79
CA ALA A 412 -5.78 3.02 38.55
C ALA A 412 -6.45 2.38 37.33
N PHE A 413 -6.76 1.08 37.40
CA PHE A 413 -7.49 0.37 36.35
C PHE A 413 -8.89 0.94 36.13
N GLN A 414 -9.66 1.14 37.21
CA GLN A 414 -10.98 1.76 37.13
C GLN A 414 -10.92 3.13 36.44
N ARG A 415 -9.96 3.96 36.82
CA ARG A 415 -9.80 5.30 36.25
C ARG A 415 -9.42 5.28 34.77
N VAL A 416 -8.55 4.37 34.36
CA VAL A 416 -8.24 4.17 32.94
C VAL A 416 -9.46 3.67 32.16
N GLY A 417 -10.30 2.83 32.79
CA GLY A 417 -11.58 2.41 32.22
C GLY A 417 -12.53 3.58 31.95
N GLU A 418 -12.62 4.55 32.85
CA GLU A 418 -13.41 5.78 32.64
C GLU A 418 -12.87 6.63 31.47
N LEU A 419 -11.55 6.76 31.36
CA LEU A 419 -10.92 7.49 30.25
C LEU A 419 -11.06 6.76 28.92
N PHE A 420 -11.06 5.43 28.94
CA PHE A 420 -11.36 4.60 27.77
C PHE A 420 -12.81 4.80 27.29
N GLU A 421 -13.75 4.97 28.21
CA GLU A 421 -15.15 5.26 27.86
C GLU A 421 -15.30 6.59 27.09
N GLU A 422 -14.48 7.60 27.39
CA GLU A 422 -14.45 8.85 26.61
C GLU A 422 -13.99 8.61 25.16
N GLU A 423 -12.98 7.76 24.95
CA GLU A 423 -12.53 7.37 23.61
C GLU A 423 -13.58 6.51 22.88
N ASN A 424 -14.28 5.64 23.62
CA ASN A 424 -15.37 4.81 23.11
C ASN A 424 -16.54 5.66 22.60
N GLN A 425 -16.93 6.71 23.31
CA GLN A 425 -17.94 7.67 22.82
C GLN A 425 -17.50 8.41 21.55
N GLY A 426 -16.20 8.63 21.36
CA GLY A 426 -15.64 9.15 20.11
C GLY A 426 -15.78 8.14 18.96
N TYR A 427 -15.47 6.87 19.23
CA TYR A 427 -15.61 5.76 18.29
C TYR A 427 -17.07 5.60 17.83
N GLU A 428 -18.02 5.52 18.76
CA GLU A 428 -19.44 5.36 18.45
C GLU A 428 -19.98 6.52 17.58
N ARG A 429 -19.54 7.75 17.86
CA ARG A 429 -19.91 8.92 17.04
C ARG A 429 -19.38 8.82 15.61
N GLN A 430 -18.13 8.38 15.43
CA GLN A 430 -17.56 8.20 14.09
C GLN A 430 -18.26 7.07 13.32
N GLN A 431 -18.60 5.97 14.01
CA GLN A 431 -19.36 4.86 13.43
C GLN A 431 -20.75 5.32 12.96
N ALA A 432 -21.47 6.07 13.80
CA ALA A 432 -22.78 6.62 13.45
C ALA A 432 -22.69 7.65 12.29
N LEU A 433 -21.65 8.47 12.26
CA LEU A 433 -21.42 9.42 11.16
C LEU A 433 -21.16 8.69 9.84
N ALA A 434 -20.33 7.65 9.84
CA ALA A 434 -20.05 6.85 8.66
C ALA A 434 -21.31 6.14 8.14
N LEU A 435 -22.12 5.56 9.03
CA LEU A 435 -23.38 4.92 8.67
C LEU A 435 -24.40 5.93 8.10
N SER A 436 -24.61 7.05 8.78
CA SER A 436 -25.53 8.09 8.28
C SER A 436 -25.08 8.67 6.93
N THR A 437 -23.78 8.88 6.73
CA THR A 437 -23.22 9.32 5.44
C THR A 437 -23.55 8.33 4.33
N LEU A 438 -23.47 7.02 4.60
CA LEU A 438 -23.82 5.96 3.66
C LEU A 438 -25.33 5.94 3.37
N GLU A 439 -26.17 6.05 4.40
CA GLU A 439 -27.63 6.08 4.26
C GLU A 439 -28.09 7.30 3.45
N TYR A 440 -27.53 8.48 3.68
CA TYR A 440 -27.83 9.68 2.89
C TYR A 440 -27.37 9.56 1.44
N ALA A 441 -26.26 8.88 1.18
CA ALA A 441 -25.86 8.55 -0.18
C ALA A 441 -26.89 7.65 -0.87
N PHE A 442 -27.44 6.65 -0.17
CA PHE A 442 -28.52 5.82 -0.70
C PHE A 442 -29.80 6.64 -0.95
N ASP A 443 -30.23 7.46 0.01
CA ASP A 443 -31.41 8.32 -0.16
C ASP A 443 -31.29 9.22 -1.40
N PHE A 444 -30.10 9.80 -1.61
CA PHE A 444 -29.82 10.60 -2.80
C PHE A 444 -29.89 9.79 -4.09
N LEU A 445 -29.22 8.63 -4.13
CA LEU A 445 -29.14 7.81 -5.34
C LEU A 445 -30.51 7.22 -5.72
N GLU A 446 -31.29 6.77 -4.73
CA GLU A 446 -32.65 6.29 -4.92
C GLU A 446 -33.57 7.42 -5.40
N GLY A 447 -33.47 8.61 -4.79
CA GLY A 447 -34.27 9.77 -5.18
C GLY A 447 -33.93 10.31 -6.58
N ALA A 448 -32.65 10.28 -6.96
CA ALA A 448 -32.15 10.81 -8.23
C ALA A 448 -32.30 9.81 -9.39
N PHE A 449 -32.02 8.53 -9.15
CA PHE A 449 -31.84 7.53 -10.19
C PHE A 449 -32.72 6.28 -10.01
N GLY A 450 -33.39 6.13 -8.87
CA GLY A 450 -34.13 4.91 -8.52
C GLY A 450 -33.20 3.70 -8.47
N THR A 451 -33.69 2.55 -8.93
CA THR A 451 -32.89 1.32 -9.12
C THR A 451 -32.12 1.34 -10.45
N GLY A 452 -31.56 2.50 -10.80
CA GLY A 452 -30.84 2.73 -12.05
C GLY A 452 -29.44 2.12 -12.08
N GLN A 453 -28.75 2.30 -13.20
CA GLN A 453 -27.37 1.82 -13.39
C GLN A 453 -26.39 2.48 -12.41
N GLU A 454 -26.68 3.71 -11.98
CA GLU A 454 -25.87 4.48 -11.03
C GLU A 454 -25.79 3.82 -9.66
N LEU A 455 -26.89 3.24 -9.18
CA LEU A 455 -26.93 2.51 -7.91
C LEU A 455 -26.12 1.20 -7.99
N VAL A 456 -26.22 0.49 -9.12
CA VAL A 456 -25.40 -0.71 -9.40
C VAL A 456 -23.92 -0.35 -9.41
N MET A 457 -23.55 0.75 -10.06
CA MET A 457 -22.18 1.26 -10.07
C MET A 457 -21.73 1.60 -8.64
N PHE A 458 -22.52 2.36 -7.87
CA PHE A 458 -22.22 2.70 -6.48
C PHE A 458 -21.86 1.48 -5.63
N ILE A 459 -22.69 0.42 -5.67
CA ILE A 459 -22.47 -0.80 -4.89
C ILE A 459 -21.25 -1.57 -5.38
N THR A 460 -21.04 -1.61 -6.70
CA THR A 460 -19.85 -2.25 -7.28
C THR A 460 -18.58 -1.56 -6.78
N GLU A 461 -18.58 -0.22 -6.72
CA GLU A 461 -17.46 0.55 -6.18
C GLU A 461 -17.25 0.33 -4.68
N LEU A 462 -18.33 0.26 -3.89
CA LEU A 462 -18.24 -0.10 -2.47
C LEU A 462 -17.63 -1.50 -2.28
N ASN A 463 -17.99 -2.47 -3.12
CA ASN A 463 -17.45 -3.82 -3.06
C ASN A 463 -15.97 -3.92 -3.49
N SER A 464 -15.49 -2.97 -4.28
CA SER A 464 -14.07 -2.86 -4.67
C SER A 464 -13.22 -2.10 -3.65
N GLY A 465 -13.85 -1.32 -2.76
CA GLY A 465 -13.15 -0.52 -1.75
C GLY A 465 -12.82 -1.31 -0.48
N PHE A 466 -11.54 -1.38 -0.11
CA PHE A 466 -11.09 -2.10 1.10
C PHE A 466 -11.80 -1.63 2.39
N TYR A 467 -11.80 -0.32 2.65
CA TYR A 467 -12.41 0.23 3.85
C TYR A 467 -13.93 0.08 3.85
N SER A 468 -14.56 0.19 2.67
CA SER A 468 -15.99 0.00 2.50
C SER A 468 -16.41 -1.42 2.83
N VAL A 469 -15.71 -2.43 2.27
CA VAL A 469 -15.97 -3.84 2.55
C VAL A 469 -15.76 -4.15 4.04
N ARG A 470 -14.67 -3.68 4.64
CA ARG A 470 -14.38 -3.92 6.07
C ARG A 470 -15.45 -3.30 6.97
N PHE A 471 -15.82 -2.04 6.74
CA PHE A 471 -16.88 -1.40 7.52
C PHE A 471 -18.23 -2.12 7.39
N LEU A 472 -18.58 -2.55 6.18
CA LEU A 472 -19.86 -3.20 5.89
C LEU A 472 -19.97 -4.62 6.46
N GLN A 473 -18.86 -5.32 6.71
CA GLN A 473 -18.87 -6.65 7.32
C GLN A 473 -19.49 -6.65 8.72
N ASP A 474 -19.24 -5.60 9.50
CA ASP A 474 -19.67 -5.50 10.91
C ASP A 474 -20.85 -4.54 11.10
N CYS A 475 -21.31 -3.88 10.03
CA CYS A 475 -22.40 -2.92 10.07
C CYS A 475 -23.71 -3.47 9.50
N ASN A 476 -24.83 -3.14 10.15
CA ASN A 476 -26.19 -3.47 9.70
C ASN A 476 -26.76 -2.40 8.75
N CYS A 477 -26.19 -2.25 7.55
CA CYS A 477 -26.80 -1.44 6.48
C CYS A 477 -27.72 -2.32 5.62
N GLU A 478 -29.02 -2.37 5.96
CA GLU A 478 -30.00 -3.23 5.27
C GLU A 478 -30.08 -2.95 3.76
N ARG A 479 -30.04 -1.67 3.37
CA ARG A 479 -30.12 -1.24 1.96
C ARG A 479 -28.96 -1.78 1.12
N TYR A 480 -27.73 -1.68 1.63
CA TYR A 480 -26.57 -2.25 0.96
C TYR A 480 -26.76 -3.76 0.72
N TYR A 481 -27.17 -4.52 1.74
CA TYR A 481 -27.38 -5.96 1.61
C TYR A 481 -28.52 -6.33 0.66
N GLN A 482 -29.60 -5.54 0.63
CA GLN A 482 -30.70 -5.72 -0.30
C GLN A 482 -30.20 -5.59 -1.75
N TYR A 483 -29.60 -4.46 -2.10
CA TYR A 483 -29.19 -4.21 -3.47
C TYR A 483 -27.99 -5.07 -3.91
N ASN A 484 -27.07 -5.40 -2.99
CA ASN A 484 -25.97 -6.32 -3.30
C ASN A 484 -26.49 -7.74 -3.63
N ARG A 485 -27.57 -8.19 -2.96
CA ARG A 485 -28.22 -9.46 -3.32
C ARG A 485 -28.84 -9.40 -4.71
N GLU A 486 -29.58 -8.33 -5.02
CA GLU A 486 -30.19 -8.12 -6.35
C GLU A 486 -29.13 -8.18 -7.46
N LEU A 487 -28.00 -7.51 -7.26
CA LEU A 487 -26.85 -7.52 -8.19
C LEU A 487 -26.29 -8.94 -8.40
N LEU A 488 -26.08 -9.70 -7.32
CA LEU A 488 -25.59 -11.09 -7.40
C LEU A 488 -26.59 -12.03 -8.10
N PHE A 489 -27.90 -11.80 -7.95
CA PHE A 489 -28.93 -12.57 -8.65
C PHE A 489 -28.92 -12.29 -10.15
N ASP A 490 -28.80 -11.03 -10.55
CA ASP A 490 -28.74 -10.65 -11.96
C ASP A 490 -27.48 -11.17 -12.66
N GLU A 491 -26.31 -11.13 -11.98
CA GLU A 491 -25.09 -11.74 -12.51
C GLU A 491 -25.21 -13.25 -12.71
N LYS A 492 -25.79 -13.96 -11.73
CA LYS A 492 -26.03 -15.41 -11.84
C LYS A 492 -26.97 -15.73 -13.00
N ARG A 493 -28.03 -14.92 -13.19
CA ARG A 493 -28.97 -15.07 -14.29
C ARG A 493 -28.29 -14.85 -15.64
N ARG A 494 -27.45 -13.83 -15.78
CA ARG A 494 -26.68 -13.56 -17.01
C ARG A 494 -25.74 -14.73 -17.35
N LYS A 495 -24.97 -15.23 -16.37
CA LYS A 495 -24.08 -16.39 -16.56
C LYS A 495 -24.83 -17.68 -16.91
N LEU A 496 -26.09 -17.84 -16.50
CA LEU A 496 -26.92 -18.98 -16.88
C LEU A 496 -27.44 -18.86 -18.32
N LEU A 497 -27.78 -17.64 -18.76
CA LEU A 497 -28.19 -17.38 -20.15
C LEU A 497 -27.04 -17.56 -21.14
N GLU A 498 -25.84 -17.06 -20.80
CA GLU A 498 -24.61 -17.26 -21.60
C GLU A 498 -24.17 -18.74 -21.72
N ARG A 499 -24.67 -19.63 -20.86
CA ARG A 499 -24.40 -21.08 -20.93
C ARG A 499 -25.46 -21.85 -21.74
N LEU A 500 -26.56 -21.21 -22.09
CA LEU A 500 -27.63 -21.77 -22.92
C LEU A 500 -27.44 -21.40 -24.40
N GLU A 501 -26.61 -20.40 -24.70
CA GLU A 501 -26.03 -20.11 -26.01
C GLU A 501 -24.74 -20.92 -26.23
#